data_AF-A0A7Y5BUG4-F1
#
_entry.id   AF-A0A7Y5BUG4-F1
#
_cell.length_a   1.000
_cell.length_b   1.000
_cell.length_c   1.000
_cell.angle_alpha   90.00
_cell.angle_beta   90.00
_cell.angle_gamma   90.00
#
_symmetry.space_group_name_H-M   'P 1'
#
loop_
_entity.id
_entity.type
_entity.pdbx_description
1 polymer ?
#
loop_
_entity_poly.entity_id
_entity_poly.type
_entity_poly.pdbx_seq_one_letter_code
_entity_poly.pdbx_strand_id
1 'polypeptide(L)'
;MDNETGWLAAEDQGVGEWVELSWPTEMLVSSIRLVGPPPNGGDWGGFGSPEEQGDYYVEAGTLKLYRQGVEVESFSINRIEPLENGGTLLVLDTPLVIDQLRFTVEAISGRWHWQEVAALNEIEVIGMASEPWPLLEIMTLFLPLVGR
;
A
#
# COMPACT_ATOMS: atom_id res chain seq x y z
N MET A 1 -19.79 8.94 1.83
CA MET A 1 -18.48 9.14 2.47
C MET A 1 -17.82 7.80 2.37
N ASP A 2 -16.79 7.72 1.53
CA ASP A 2 -15.91 6.55 1.54
C ASP A 2 -15.14 6.60 2.86
N ASN A 3 -15.12 5.49 3.59
CA ASN A 3 -14.45 5.44 4.88
C ASN A 3 -13.05 4.90 4.59
N GLU A 4 -12.17 5.79 4.11
CA GLU A 4 -10.76 5.49 3.85
C GLU A 4 -10.04 5.28 5.18
N THR A 5 -10.30 4.15 5.83
CA THR A 5 -9.50 3.67 6.96
C THR A 5 -8.34 2.92 6.36
N GLY A 6 -7.18 3.54 6.25
CA GLY A 6 -5.97 2.76 5.99
C GLY A 6 -5.54 2.00 7.25
N TRP A 7 -4.31 1.50 7.22
CA TRP A 7 -3.81 0.57 8.22
C TRP A 7 -3.10 1.30 9.38
N LEU A 8 -3.39 0.86 10.61
CA LEU A 8 -2.59 1.15 11.79
C LEU A 8 -2.20 -0.17 12.47
N ALA A 9 -0.97 -0.23 12.98
CA ALA A 9 -0.55 -1.28 13.90
C ALA A 9 -1.23 -1.13 15.27
N ALA A 10 -1.07 -2.12 16.13
CA ALA A 10 -1.57 -2.04 17.50
C ALA A 10 -0.81 -0.99 18.32
N GLU A 11 -1.38 -0.61 19.45
CA GLU A 11 -0.77 0.36 20.38
C GLU A 11 0.65 -0.05 20.79
N ASP A 12 1.57 0.92 20.78
CA ASP A 12 3.01 0.74 21.03
C ASP A 12 3.72 -0.26 20.09
N GLN A 13 3.12 -0.56 18.94
CA GLN A 13 3.72 -1.34 17.87
C GLN A 13 4.02 -0.45 16.65
N GLY A 14 5.31 -0.19 16.43
CA GLY A 14 5.80 0.64 15.34
C GLY A 14 6.81 -0.09 14.47
N VAL A 15 8.05 -0.16 14.95
CA VAL A 15 9.15 -0.83 14.25
C VAL A 15 8.98 -2.35 14.30
N GLY A 16 9.13 -3.00 13.15
CA GLY A 16 8.98 -4.45 12.96
C GLY A 16 7.58 -4.88 12.52
N GLU A 17 6.59 -3.98 12.62
CA GLU A 17 5.24 -4.22 12.10
C GLU A 17 5.24 -4.25 10.58
N TRP A 18 4.27 -4.98 10.01
CA TRP A 18 4.22 -5.19 8.57
C TRP A 18 2.79 -5.23 8.03
N VAL A 19 2.68 -4.82 6.77
CA VAL A 19 1.48 -4.97 5.95
C VAL A 19 1.80 -5.91 4.81
N GLU A 20 0.91 -6.87 4.55
CA GLU A 20 1.01 -7.78 3.43
C GLU A 20 -0.22 -7.67 2.56
N LEU A 21 0.00 -7.62 1.26
CA LEU A 21 -1.02 -7.70 0.25
C LEU A 21 -0.73 -8.91 -0.62
N SER A 22 -1.72 -9.78 -0.75
CA SER A 22 -1.66 -10.97 -1.59
C SER A 22 -2.88 -11.03 -2.50
N TRP A 23 -2.71 -11.52 -3.72
CA TRP A 23 -3.80 -11.64 -4.68
C TRP A 23 -3.72 -12.99 -5.42
N PRO A 24 -4.84 -13.53 -5.91
CA PRO A 24 -4.89 -14.92 -6.39
C PRO A 24 -4.22 -15.15 -7.76
N THR A 25 -4.05 -14.09 -8.56
CA THR A 25 -3.56 -14.19 -9.94
C THR A 25 -2.28 -13.40 -10.10
N GLU A 26 -1.19 -14.04 -10.50
CA GLU A 26 0.08 -13.34 -10.76
C GLU A 26 -0.11 -12.09 -11.64
N MET A 27 0.52 -10.99 -11.23
CA MET A 27 0.48 -9.73 -11.94
C MET A 27 1.89 -9.36 -12.40
N LEU A 28 2.02 -8.90 -13.64
CA LEU A 28 3.21 -8.22 -14.12
C LEU A 28 3.16 -6.77 -13.61
N VAL A 29 3.84 -6.54 -12.49
CA VAL A 29 3.91 -5.25 -11.78
C VAL A 29 5.05 -4.41 -12.34
N SER A 30 4.80 -3.14 -12.61
CA SER A 30 5.81 -2.17 -13.09
C SER A 30 6.18 -1.13 -12.04
N SER A 31 5.25 -0.82 -11.13
CA SER A 31 5.50 0.15 -10.07
C SER A 31 4.57 -0.08 -8.88
N ILE A 32 5.04 0.36 -7.71
CA ILE A 32 4.33 0.27 -6.45
C ILE A 32 4.38 1.64 -5.80
N ARG A 33 3.25 2.15 -5.31
CA ARG A 33 3.20 3.37 -4.51
C ARG A 33 2.81 3.03 -3.08
N LEU A 34 3.60 3.49 -2.13
CA LEU A 34 3.29 3.47 -0.71
C LEU A 34 2.84 4.87 -0.31
N VAL A 35 1.70 4.98 0.36
CA VAL A 35 1.13 6.27 0.78
C VAL A 35 1.07 6.29 2.29
N GLY A 36 1.80 7.23 2.88
CA GLY A 36 1.76 7.49 4.32
C GLY A 36 0.52 8.26 4.70
N PRO A 37 0.16 8.28 5.98
CA PRO A 37 -0.83 9.23 6.46
C PRO A 37 -0.33 10.68 6.28
N PRO A 38 -1.23 11.68 6.29
CA PRO A 38 -0.82 13.07 6.38
C PRO A 38 0.04 13.31 7.63
N PRO A 39 1.11 14.11 7.54
CA PRO A 39 2.05 14.31 8.64
C PRO A 39 1.41 15.00 9.85
N ASN A 40 0.38 15.83 9.58
CA ASN A 40 -0.23 16.74 10.53
C ASN A 40 -1.75 16.63 10.50
N GLY A 41 -2.33 15.94 11.49
CA GLY A 41 -3.78 15.75 11.56
C GLY A 41 -4.35 14.99 10.36
N GLY A 42 -5.65 14.75 10.36
CA GLY A 42 -6.36 14.01 9.30
C GLY A 42 -7.65 13.40 9.81
N ASP A 43 -8.51 12.94 8.88
CA ASP A 43 -9.80 12.27 9.19
C ASP A 43 -9.65 10.92 9.92
N TRP A 44 -8.41 10.55 10.25
CA TRP A 44 -8.05 9.35 10.98
C TRP A 44 -8.31 9.46 12.50
N GLY A 45 -8.66 10.63 13.02
CA GLY A 45 -8.83 10.84 14.47
C GLY A 45 -7.60 11.41 15.19
N GLY A 46 -6.57 11.84 14.44
CA GLY A 46 -5.48 12.71 14.89
C GLY A 46 -4.14 12.01 15.19
N PHE A 47 -3.13 12.32 14.38
CA PHE A 47 -1.69 12.14 14.72
C PHE A 47 -1.27 13.20 15.74
N GLY A 48 -1.68 13.05 17.01
CA GLY A 48 -1.23 13.93 18.10
C GLY A 48 -1.39 15.43 17.85
N SER A 49 -0.64 16.26 18.58
CA SER A 49 -0.44 17.68 18.26
C SER A 49 0.92 17.84 17.57
N PRO A 50 0.96 18.15 16.25
CA PRO A 50 2.21 18.38 15.52
C PRO A 50 3.18 19.35 16.20
N GLU A 51 2.64 20.39 16.83
CA GLU A 51 3.41 21.43 17.51
C GLU A 51 4.21 20.90 18.71
N GLU A 52 3.79 19.78 19.29
CA GLU A 52 4.41 19.17 20.48
C GLU A 52 5.14 17.86 20.18
N GLN A 53 4.68 17.12 19.17
CA GLN A 53 5.09 15.72 18.90
C GLN A 53 5.86 15.55 17.59
N GLY A 54 5.92 16.62 16.77
CA GLY A 54 6.49 16.57 15.43
C GLY A 54 5.59 15.86 14.42
N ASP A 55 5.85 16.14 13.15
CA ASP A 55 5.18 15.52 12.01
C ASP A 55 5.37 13.98 12.05
N TYR A 56 4.31 13.23 11.78
CA TYR A 56 4.39 11.76 11.71
C TYR A 56 4.86 11.28 10.34
N TYR A 57 5.81 10.33 10.32
CA TYR A 57 6.22 9.61 9.12
C TYR A 57 6.64 8.17 9.40
N VAL A 58 6.52 7.31 8.39
CA VAL A 58 7.36 6.11 8.27
C VAL A 58 8.66 6.53 7.60
N GLU A 59 9.77 6.43 8.32
CA GLU A 59 11.09 6.96 7.93
C GLU A 59 12.00 5.92 7.27
N ALA A 60 11.71 4.64 7.48
CA ALA A 60 12.39 3.54 6.83
C ALA A 60 11.49 2.29 6.81
N GLY A 61 11.69 1.46 5.81
CA GLY A 61 11.17 0.11 5.78
C GLY A 61 11.72 -0.73 4.64
N THR A 62 11.41 -2.01 4.65
CA THR A 62 11.76 -2.92 3.58
C THR A 62 10.49 -3.40 2.88
N LEU A 63 10.43 -3.22 1.56
CA LEU A 63 9.41 -3.80 0.70
C LEU A 63 9.96 -5.08 0.08
N LYS A 64 9.30 -6.21 0.29
CA LYS A 64 9.62 -7.51 -0.29
C LYS A 64 8.54 -7.94 -1.24
N LEU A 65 8.95 -8.44 -2.41
CA LEU A 65 8.05 -8.92 -3.44
C LEU A 65 8.18 -10.43 -3.55
N TYR A 66 7.04 -11.10 -3.72
CA TYR A 66 6.95 -12.55 -3.70
C TYR A 66 6.20 -13.07 -4.92
N ARG A 67 6.61 -14.25 -5.37
CA ARG A 67 5.89 -15.07 -6.33
C ARG A 67 5.74 -16.47 -5.75
N GLN A 68 4.50 -16.91 -5.54
CA GLN A 68 4.18 -18.23 -5.01
C GLN A 68 4.93 -18.53 -3.69
N GLY A 69 5.02 -17.51 -2.83
CA GLY A 69 5.72 -17.59 -1.54
C GLY A 69 7.25 -17.52 -1.60
N VAL A 70 7.86 -17.35 -2.77
CA VAL A 70 9.30 -17.16 -2.94
C VAL A 70 9.60 -15.68 -3.09
N GLU A 71 10.51 -15.14 -2.28
CA GLU A 71 11.00 -13.76 -2.42
C GLU A 71 11.73 -13.63 -3.77
N VAL A 72 11.26 -12.71 -4.61
CA VAL A 72 11.87 -12.44 -5.91
C VAL A 72 12.73 -11.18 -5.90
N GLU A 73 12.39 -10.21 -5.07
CA GLU A 73 13.10 -8.92 -4.99
C GLU A 73 12.83 -8.21 -3.66
N SER A 74 13.75 -7.36 -3.22
CA SER A 74 13.60 -6.56 -2.01
C SER A 74 14.17 -5.15 -2.16
N PHE A 75 13.46 -4.16 -1.64
CA PHE A 75 13.79 -2.75 -1.74
C PHE A 75 13.82 -2.10 -0.36
N SER A 76 14.89 -1.37 -0.07
CA SER A 76 14.90 -0.41 1.04
C SER A 76 14.12 0.83 0.64
N ILE A 77 13.10 1.15 1.42
CA ILE A 77 12.31 2.37 1.34
C ILE A 77 12.82 3.28 2.44
N ASN A 78 13.17 4.52 2.09
CA ASN A 78 13.52 5.52 3.08
C ASN A 78 12.22 6.06 3.69
N ARG A 79 11.80 7.26 3.29
CA ARG A 79 10.56 7.84 3.79
C ARG A 79 9.33 7.43 2.97
N ILE A 80 8.21 7.20 3.65
CA ILE A 80 6.89 7.12 3.03
C ILE A 80 6.20 8.49 3.13
N GLU A 81 6.03 9.11 1.97
CA GLU A 81 5.33 10.38 1.79
C GLU A 81 3.80 10.24 1.82
N PRO A 82 3.07 11.26 2.29
CA PRO A 82 1.61 11.35 2.20
C PRO A 82 1.11 11.53 0.75
N LEU A 83 -0.20 11.33 0.56
CA LEU A 83 -0.85 11.47 -0.75
C LEU A 83 -0.70 12.88 -1.35
N GLU A 84 -0.77 13.92 -0.52
CA GLU A 84 -0.57 15.32 -0.93
C GLU A 84 0.81 15.59 -1.56
N ASN A 85 1.80 14.76 -1.23
CA ASN A 85 3.14 14.78 -1.81
C ASN A 85 3.32 13.75 -2.95
N GLY A 86 2.23 13.07 -3.34
CA GLY A 86 2.20 12.06 -4.40
C GLY A 86 2.58 10.64 -3.95
N GLY A 87 2.77 10.41 -2.64
CA GLY A 87 3.23 9.14 -2.10
C GLY A 87 4.66 8.78 -2.50
N THR A 88 5.12 7.63 -2.04
CA THR A 88 6.45 7.09 -2.36
C THR A 88 6.35 6.08 -3.47
N LEU A 89 6.74 6.51 -4.67
CA LEU A 89 6.69 5.70 -5.88
C LEU A 89 8.00 4.93 -6.08
N LEU A 90 7.90 3.61 -6.05
CA LEU A 90 8.92 2.69 -6.54
C LEU A 90 8.60 2.30 -7.99
N VAL A 91 9.50 2.66 -8.91
CA VAL A 91 9.46 2.17 -10.30
C VAL A 91 10.46 1.03 -10.43
N LEU A 92 10.00 -0.12 -10.92
CA LEU A 92 10.86 -1.28 -11.11
C LEU A 92 11.65 -1.13 -12.42
N ASP A 93 12.97 -1.35 -12.37
CA ASP A 93 13.84 -1.31 -13.56
C ASP A 93 13.40 -2.32 -14.63
N THR A 94 12.82 -3.43 -14.19
CA THR A 94 12.18 -4.44 -15.05
C THR A 94 10.88 -4.87 -14.38
N PRO A 95 9.74 -4.92 -15.10
CA PRO A 95 8.50 -5.42 -14.53
C PRO A 95 8.64 -6.84 -13.98
N LEU A 96 8.06 -7.10 -12.81
CA LEU A 96 8.17 -8.37 -12.09
C LEU A 96 6.81 -9.06 -12.03
N VAL A 97 6.82 -10.39 -12.20
CA VAL A 97 5.63 -11.22 -12.02
C VAL A 97 5.53 -11.62 -10.55
N ILE A 98 4.57 -11.06 -9.82
CA ILE A 98 4.39 -11.25 -8.38
C ILE A 98 2.92 -11.48 -8.03
N ASP A 99 2.66 -12.17 -6.93
CA ASP A 99 1.32 -12.42 -6.38
C ASP A 99 1.15 -11.90 -4.94
N GLN A 100 2.24 -11.38 -4.38
CA GLN A 100 2.28 -10.92 -3.00
C GLN A 100 3.38 -9.88 -2.82
N LEU A 101 3.13 -8.93 -1.93
CA LEU A 101 4.13 -8.01 -1.39
C LEU A 101 3.98 -7.93 0.13
N ARG A 102 5.09 -7.62 0.81
CA ARG A 102 5.11 -7.29 2.22
C ARG A 102 5.96 -6.06 2.45
N PHE A 103 5.40 -5.05 3.10
CA PHE A 103 6.15 -3.90 3.60
C PHE A 103 6.35 -4.04 5.10
N THR A 104 7.59 -3.97 5.57
CA THR A 104 7.95 -4.00 6.98
C THR A 104 8.52 -2.66 7.40
N VAL A 105 7.96 -2.08 8.46
CA VAL A 105 8.36 -0.79 9.01
C VAL A 105 9.65 -0.96 9.83
N GLU A 106 10.66 -0.15 9.54
CA GLU A 106 11.97 -0.20 10.21
C GLU A 106 12.25 1.05 11.05
N ALA A 107 11.64 2.19 10.71
CA ALA A 107 11.71 3.41 11.49
C ALA A 107 10.44 4.26 11.30
N ILE A 108 10.02 4.93 12.37
CA ILE A 108 8.95 5.93 12.37
C ILE A 108 9.41 7.19 13.09
N SER A 109 8.76 8.31 12.80
CA SER A 109 8.86 9.57 13.53
C SER A 109 7.46 10.07 13.88
N GLY A 110 7.37 10.97 14.87
CA GLY A 110 6.09 11.44 15.40
C GLY A 110 5.35 10.39 16.25
N ARG A 111 4.13 10.73 16.67
CA ARG A 111 3.30 9.89 17.54
C ARG A 111 1.83 9.99 17.20
N TRP A 112 1.09 8.92 17.49
CA TRP A 112 -0.37 8.85 17.40
C TRP A 112 -0.94 8.84 18.82
N HIS A 113 -1.70 9.85 19.25
CA HIS A 113 -2.22 9.94 20.63
C HIS A 113 -1.18 9.60 21.71
N TRP A 114 0.04 10.13 21.57
CA TRP A 114 1.20 9.89 22.46
C TRP A 114 1.88 8.52 22.35
N GLN A 115 1.44 7.65 21.45
CA GLN A 115 1.98 6.31 21.22
C GLN A 115 2.85 6.25 19.95
N GLU A 116 3.82 5.32 19.96
CA GLU A 116 4.64 4.98 18.81
C GLU A 116 3.95 3.87 18.03
N VAL A 117 3.22 4.24 16.97
CA VAL A 117 2.40 3.33 16.17
C VAL A 117 2.81 3.43 14.71
N ALA A 118 2.90 2.30 14.01
CA ALA A 118 3.06 2.27 12.56
C ALA A 118 1.72 2.52 11.86
N ALA A 119 1.71 3.35 10.83
CA ALA A 119 0.52 3.66 10.05
C ALA A 119 0.85 3.81 8.57
N LEU A 120 -0.07 3.39 7.72
CA LEU A 120 0.01 3.49 6.27
C LEU A 120 -1.38 3.76 5.71
N ASN A 121 -1.50 4.76 4.82
CA ASN A 121 -2.77 5.11 4.23
C ASN A 121 -3.18 4.12 3.13
N GLU A 122 -2.26 3.86 2.19
CA GLU A 122 -2.57 3.06 1.01
C GLU A 122 -1.32 2.38 0.43
N ILE A 123 -1.54 1.25 -0.24
CA ILE A 123 -0.58 0.62 -1.13
C ILE A 123 -1.23 0.47 -2.50
N GLU A 124 -0.71 1.16 -3.50
CA GLU A 124 -1.14 1.01 -4.88
C GLU A 124 -0.16 0.10 -5.63
N VAL A 125 -0.68 -0.94 -6.28
CA VAL A 125 0.09 -1.82 -7.16
C VAL A 125 -0.31 -1.55 -8.60
N ILE A 126 0.64 -1.09 -9.41
CA ILE A 126 0.41 -0.76 -10.82
C ILE A 126 1.04 -1.84 -11.68
N GLY A 127 0.20 -2.52 -12.45
CA GLY A 127 0.61 -3.61 -13.32
C GLY A 127 -0.54 -4.10 -14.19
N MET A 128 -0.31 -5.22 -14.83
CA MET A 128 -1.32 -5.95 -15.60
C MET A 128 -1.30 -7.42 -15.21
N ALA A 129 -2.40 -8.13 -15.44
CA ALA A 129 -2.41 -9.59 -15.28
C ALA A 129 -1.28 -10.19 -16.13
N SER A 130 -0.47 -11.09 -15.54
CA SER A 130 0.67 -11.71 -16.24
C SER A 130 0.21 -12.71 -17.30
N GLU A 131 -0.99 -13.28 -17.13
CA GLU A 131 -1.69 -14.08 -18.11
C GLU A 131 -2.99 -13.39 -18.54
N PRO A 132 -3.48 -13.62 -19.78
CA PRO A 132 -4.84 -13.28 -20.13
C PRO A 132 -5.75 -13.97 -19.14
N TRP A 133 -6.73 -13.26 -18.58
CA TRP A 133 -7.86 -13.89 -17.92
C TRP A 133 -8.31 -15.06 -18.80
N PRO A 134 -8.49 -16.30 -18.28
CA PRO A 134 -9.14 -17.31 -19.07
C PRO A 134 -10.41 -16.64 -19.59
N LEU A 135 -10.56 -16.58 -20.92
CA LEU A 135 -11.73 -15.99 -21.54
C LEU A 135 -12.91 -16.66 -20.84
N LEU A 136 -13.54 -15.96 -19.90
CA LEU A 136 -14.87 -16.29 -19.44
C LEU A 136 -15.62 -16.45 -20.76
N GLU A 137 -16.11 -17.67 -21.03
CA GLU A 137 -16.98 -17.95 -22.16
C GLU A 137 -17.80 -16.70 -22.41
N ILE A 138 -17.65 -16.10 -23.60
CA ILE A 138 -18.27 -14.83 -23.96
C ILE A 138 -19.69 -14.85 -23.40
N MET A 139 -19.90 -14.15 -22.27
CA MET A 139 -21.23 -14.00 -21.72
C MET A 139 -21.90 -13.07 -22.70
N THR A 140 -22.55 -13.69 -23.68
CA THR A 140 -23.26 -13.01 -24.73
C THR A 140 -24.40 -12.31 -24.04
N LEU A 141 -24.21 -11.02 -23.75
CA LEU A 141 -25.26 -10.20 -23.16
C LEU A 141 -26.32 -10.03 -24.24
N PHE A 142 -27.38 -10.83 -24.18
CA PHE A 142 -28.56 -10.62 -25.01
C PHE A 142 -29.23 -9.33 -24.53
N LEU A 143 -28.97 -8.23 -25.25
CA LEU A 143 -29.79 -7.03 -25.12
C LEU A 143 -31.21 -7.37 -25.62
N PRO A 144 -32.28 -7.08 -24.87
CA PRO A 144 -33.62 -7.29 -25.38
C PRO A 144 -33.86 -6.38 -26.59
N LEU A 145 -34.35 -6.96 -27.68
CA LEU A 145 -34.85 -6.21 -28.83
C LEU A 145 -36.00 -5.31 -28.36
N VAL A 146 -35.80 -4.00 -28.42
CA VAL A 146 -36.91 -3.04 -28.33
C VAL A 146 -37.62 -3.06 -29.68
N GLY A 147 -38.76 -3.76 -29.74
CA GLY A 147 -39.71 -3.64 -30.85
C GLY A 147 -40.37 -2.26 -30.84
N ARG A 148 -40.57 -1.68 -32.04
CA ARG A 148 -41.35 -0.46 -32.23
C ARG A 148 -42.83 -0.68 -31.98
#